data_AF-A0A2K4WH20-F1
#
_entry.id   AF-A0A2K4WH20-F1
#
_cell.length_a   1.000
_cell.length_b   1.000
_cell.length_c   1.000
_cell.angle_alpha   90.00
_cell.angle_beta   90.00
_cell.angle_gamma   90.00
#
_symmetry.space_group_name_H-M   'P 1'
#
loop_
_entity.id
_entity.type
_entity.pdbx_description
1 polymer ?
#
loop_
_entity_poly.entity_id
_entity_poly.type
_entity_poly.pdbx_seq_one_letter_code
_entity_poly.pdbx_strand_id
1 'polypeptide(L)'
;MTQLEKALDLPKGKDILNWKIKTLARSPREIMIAQSIFAAIHLTGSSLFIWGGWKVFLKNPPLLVGLILALGGVLAYFTGLLIRQKTIYNYTLKTDGATVEYYLHYPDFASSFFKGIAIAVILIFVFIALLTGSLLFLIGPVAMAFIAAVKLLNWENPVHHRQTAPWHLHEFVTVDHKRLMVITHCDDVTTGFAARFPSKELMAKYLAFLHEVLPPSAEYIEKASNWK
;
A
#
# COMPACT_ATOMS: atom_id res chain seq x y z
N MET A 1 10.56 -42.92 8.71
CA MET A 1 9.60 -41.85 8.41
C MET A 1 10.29 -40.80 7.56
N THR A 2 9.86 -40.63 6.31
CA THR A 2 10.38 -39.61 5.40
C THR A 2 9.87 -38.22 5.78
N GLN A 3 10.58 -37.15 5.40
CA GLN A 3 10.12 -35.76 5.60
C GLN A 3 8.72 -35.52 5.00
N LEU A 4 8.41 -36.19 3.89
CA LEU A 4 7.09 -36.17 3.25
C LEU A 4 5.99 -36.78 4.13
N GLU A 5 6.27 -37.88 4.83
CA GLU A 5 5.34 -38.50 5.77
C GLU A 5 5.11 -37.61 7.01
N LYS A 6 6.14 -36.92 7.50
CA LYS A 6 5.99 -35.95 8.61
C LYS A 6 5.15 -34.73 8.22
N ALA A 7 5.28 -34.24 6.99
CA ALA A 7 4.46 -33.14 6.49
C ALA A 7 2.97 -33.53 6.30
N LEU A 8 2.69 -34.81 6.04
CA LEU A 8 1.32 -35.35 5.95
C LEU A 8 0.63 -35.54 7.31
N ASP A 9 1.39 -35.75 8.40
CA ASP A 9 0.87 -36.03 9.75
C ASP A 9 0.55 -34.78 10.59
N LEU A 10 0.85 -33.57 10.10
CA LEU A 10 0.47 -32.33 10.78
C LEU A 10 -1.03 -32.06 10.61
N PRO A 11 -1.77 -31.70 11.68
CA PRO A 11 -3.17 -31.31 11.56
C PRO A 11 -3.28 -30.11 10.62
N LYS A 12 -3.98 -30.27 9.50
CA LYS A 12 -4.13 -29.24 8.46
C LYS A 12 -4.76 -27.98 9.03
N GLY A 13 -4.22 -26.82 8.64
CA GLY A 13 -4.77 -25.51 8.98
C GLY A 13 -4.55 -25.05 10.43
N LYS A 14 -3.71 -25.73 11.22
CA LYS A 14 -3.36 -25.26 12.56
C LYS A 14 -2.43 -24.05 12.48
N ASP A 15 -2.80 -22.97 13.15
CA ASP A 15 -1.98 -21.77 13.29
C ASP A 15 -0.70 -22.07 14.10
N ILE A 16 0.44 -21.68 13.55
CA ILE A 16 1.78 -21.87 14.13
C ILE A 16 2.34 -20.53 14.60
N LEU A 17 2.29 -19.52 13.73
CA LEU A 17 2.88 -18.21 13.98
C LEU A 17 1.98 -17.13 13.38
N ASN A 18 1.72 -16.08 14.13
CA ASN A 18 0.94 -14.93 13.68
C ASN A 18 1.74 -13.66 13.95
N TRP A 19 1.84 -12.76 12.97
CA TRP A 19 2.47 -11.47 13.19
C TRP A 19 1.94 -10.37 12.28
N LYS A 20 2.14 -9.14 12.74
CA LYS A 20 1.70 -7.93 12.06
C LYS A 20 2.89 -7.00 11.82
N ILE A 21 2.96 -6.41 10.64
CA ILE A 21 3.98 -5.41 10.31
C ILE A 21 3.38 -4.28 9.47
N LYS A 22 3.78 -3.04 9.78
CA LYS A 22 3.45 -1.85 9.00
C LYS A 22 4.70 -1.37 8.29
N THR A 23 4.74 -1.48 6.96
CA THR A 23 5.91 -1.14 6.16
C THR A 23 5.53 -0.62 4.79
N LEU A 24 6.49 -0.02 4.08
CA LEU A 24 6.31 0.37 2.69
C LEU A 24 6.30 -0.90 1.83
N ALA A 25 5.36 -1.00 0.89
CA ALA A 25 5.28 -2.17 0.00
C ALA A 25 6.49 -2.26 -0.92
N ARG A 26 6.96 -1.10 -1.40
CA ARG A 26 8.05 -0.93 -2.37
C ARG A 26 9.40 -0.77 -1.71
N SER A 27 10.45 -1.03 -2.50
CA SER A 27 11.83 -0.86 -2.07
C SER A 27 12.19 0.62 -1.84
N PRO A 28 13.14 0.95 -0.92
CA PRO A 28 13.59 2.34 -0.73
C PRO A 28 14.08 3.01 -2.02
N ARG A 29 14.74 2.25 -2.90
CA ARG A 29 15.24 2.74 -4.19
C ARG A 29 14.09 3.16 -5.12
N GLU A 30 13.08 2.32 -5.27
CA GLU A 30 11.90 2.64 -6.10
C GLU A 30 11.16 3.86 -5.55
N ILE A 31 11.00 3.94 -4.22
CA ILE A 31 10.37 5.06 -3.54
C ILE A 31 11.15 6.36 -3.81
N MET A 32 12.48 6.31 -3.72
CA MET A 32 13.33 7.46 -4.05
C MET A 32 13.17 7.88 -5.52
N ILE A 33 13.21 6.93 -6.47
CA ILE A 33 13.04 7.23 -7.89
C ILE A 33 11.67 7.86 -8.15
N ALA A 34 10.59 7.26 -7.66
CA ALA A 34 9.24 7.77 -7.83
C ALA A 34 9.08 9.17 -7.22
N GLN A 35 9.64 9.39 -6.02
CA GLN A 35 9.63 10.69 -5.36
C GLN A 35 10.41 11.74 -6.16
N SER A 36 11.58 11.40 -6.69
CA SER A 36 12.39 12.31 -7.50
C SER A 36 11.70 12.68 -8.81
N ILE A 37 11.11 11.71 -9.52
CA ILE A 37 10.37 11.96 -10.76
C ILE A 37 9.15 12.85 -10.47
N PHE A 38 8.37 12.52 -9.45
CA PHE A 38 7.18 13.28 -9.07
C PHE A 38 7.55 14.71 -8.68
N ALA A 39 8.59 14.89 -7.85
CA ALA A 39 9.07 16.20 -7.46
C ALA A 39 9.56 17.02 -8.66
N ALA A 40 10.28 16.40 -9.61
CA ALA A 40 10.73 17.09 -10.80
C ALA A 40 9.55 17.60 -11.65
N ILE A 41 8.58 16.74 -11.94
CA ILE A 41 7.37 17.11 -12.70
C ILE A 41 6.61 18.25 -11.99
N HIS A 42 6.40 18.10 -10.67
CA HIS A 42 5.70 19.10 -9.86
C HIS A 42 6.41 20.45 -9.87
N LEU A 43 7.74 20.45 -9.70
CA LEU A 43 8.54 21.67 -9.70
C LEU A 43 8.55 22.34 -11.09
N THR A 44 8.69 21.57 -12.17
CA THR A 44 8.62 22.12 -13.53
C THR A 44 7.26 22.78 -13.82
N GLY A 45 6.16 22.09 -13.50
CA GLY A 45 4.81 22.65 -13.67
C GLY A 45 4.59 23.90 -12.81
N SER A 46 5.05 23.86 -11.57
CA SER A 46 5.00 24.99 -10.63
C SER A 46 5.79 26.21 -11.15
N SER A 47 7.00 25.99 -11.66
CA SER A 47 7.83 27.06 -12.22
C SER A 47 7.20 27.69 -13.46
N LEU A 48 6.62 26.89 -14.37
CA LEU A 48 5.92 27.40 -15.54
C LEU A 48 4.69 28.23 -15.15
N PHE A 49 3.93 27.79 -14.14
CA PHE A 49 2.78 28.52 -13.63
C PHE A 49 3.18 29.86 -13.00
N ILE A 50 4.23 29.88 -12.18
CA ILE A 50 4.77 31.10 -11.58
C ILE A 50 5.29 32.06 -12.66
N TRP A 51 6.00 31.53 -13.66
CA TRP A 51 6.53 32.32 -14.77
C TRP A 51 5.41 32.95 -15.62
N GLY A 52 4.37 32.19 -15.97
CA GLY A 52 3.21 32.72 -16.69
C GLY A 52 2.46 33.81 -15.93
N GLY A 53 2.37 33.69 -14.60
CA GLY A 53 1.74 34.67 -13.72
C GLY A 53 2.66 35.80 -13.22
N TRP A 54 3.91 35.87 -13.70
CA TRP A 54 4.97 36.69 -13.11
C TRP A 54 4.57 38.15 -12.85
N LYS A 55 3.91 38.80 -13.81
CA LYS A 55 3.45 40.19 -13.68
C LYS A 55 2.42 40.39 -12.56
N VAL A 56 1.55 39.41 -12.33
CA VAL A 56 0.54 39.45 -11.25
C VAL A 56 1.22 39.28 -9.90
N PHE A 57 2.17 38.34 -9.81
CA PHE A 57 2.90 38.05 -8.57
C PHE A 57 3.84 39.19 -8.16
N LEU A 58 4.48 39.88 -9.11
CA LEU A 58 5.26 41.09 -8.81
C LEU A 58 4.42 42.21 -8.22
N LYS A 59 3.17 42.37 -8.69
CA LYS A 59 2.24 43.38 -8.16
C LYS A 59 1.70 43.00 -6.78
N ASN A 60 1.57 41.70 -6.49
CA ASN A 60 1.04 41.19 -5.23
C ASN A 60 1.95 40.10 -4.63
N PRO A 61 3.11 40.46 -4.04
CA PRO A 61 4.05 39.48 -3.49
C PRO A 61 3.47 38.51 -2.45
N PRO A 62 2.53 38.90 -1.56
CA PRO A 62 1.90 37.96 -0.63
C PRO A 62 1.17 36.81 -1.33
N LEU A 63 0.59 37.05 -2.52
CA LEU A 63 -0.08 36.02 -3.30
C LEU A 63 0.92 34.94 -3.78
N LEU A 64 2.13 35.36 -4.16
CA LEU A 64 3.20 34.44 -4.55
C LEU A 64 3.64 33.56 -3.37
N VAL A 65 3.79 34.15 -2.19
CA VAL A 65 4.13 33.40 -0.97
C VAL A 65 3.05 32.35 -0.66
N GLY A 66 1.78 32.75 -0.68
CA GLY A 66 0.66 31.84 -0.47
C GLY A 66 0.63 30.69 -1.49
N LEU A 67 0.90 31.00 -2.76
CA LEU A 67 0.97 30.00 -3.82
C LEU A 67 2.14 29.01 -3.62
N ILE A 68 3.34 29.49 -3.26
CA ILE A 68 4.49 28.62 -2.99
C ILE A 68 4.19 27.67 -1.83
N LEU A 69 3.58 28.18 -0.76
CA LEU A 69 3.16 27.35 0.38
C LEU A 69 2.12 26.30 -0.03
N ALA A 70 1.13 26.69 -0.84
CA ALA A 70 0.12 25.76 -1.35
C ALA A 70 0.75 24.67 -2.22
N LEU A 71 1.64 25.03 -3.15
CA LEU A 71 2.35 24.07 -4.02
C LEU A 71 3.27 23.15 -3.21
N GLY A 72 3.93 23.66 -2.18
CA GLY A 72 4.72 22.86 -1.24
C GLY A 72 3.85 21.87 -0.45
N GLY A 73 2.69 22.33 0.02
CA GLY A 73 1.71 21.48 0.70
C GLY A 73 1.19 20.35 -0.20
N VAL A 74 0.87 20.66 -1.46
CA VAL A 74 0.45 19.65 -2.47
C VAL A 74 1.55 18.61 -2.70
N LEU A 75 2.80 19.04 -2.87
CA LEU A 75 3.94 18.12 -3.03
C LEU A 75 4.10 17.20 -1.82
N ALA A 76 4.05 17.76 -0.61
CA ALA A 76 4.16 17.01 0.64
C ALA A 76 3.00 16.00 0.78
N TYR A 77 1.77 16.43 0.48
CA TYR A 77 0.56 15.60 0.53
C TYR A 77 0.68 14.37 -0.37
N PHE A 78 0.99 14.57 -1.66
CA PHE A 78 1.12 13.45 -2.60
C PHE A 78 2.33 12.56 -2.31
N THR A 79 3.45 13.14 -1.86
CA THR A 79 4.61 12.35 -1.45
C THR A 79 4.28 11.44 -0.25
N GLY A 80 3.56 11.97 0.74
CA GLY A 80 3.15 11.22 1.93
C GLY A 80 2.14 10.11 1.61
N LEU A 81 1.07 10.45 0.89
CA LEU A 81 -0.11 9.59 0.73
C LEU A 81 -0.10 8.70 -0.52
N LEU A 82 0.69 9.02 -1.54
CA LEU A 82 0.80 8.16 -2.73
C LEU A 82 2.11 7.38 -2.71
N ILE A 83 3.22 8.08 -2.51
CA ILE A 83 4.55 7.48 -2.69
C ILE A 83 5.01 6.75 -1.41
N ARG A 84 4.75 7.35 -0.24
CA ARG A 84 5.15 6.81 1.06
C ARG A 84 4.00 6.19 1.85
N GLN A 85 2.92 5.85 1.15
CA GLN A 85 1.78 5.14 1.72
C GLN A 85 2.26 3.79 2.29
N LYS A 86 2.12 3.62 3.59
CA LYS A 86 2.48 2.36 4.27
C LYS A 86 1.35 1.34 4.07
N THR A 87 1.72 0.08 4.04
CA THR A 87 0.79 -1.06 4.01
C THR A 87 0.95 -1.83 5.32
N ILE A 88 -0.17 -2.27 5.88
CA ILE A 88 -0.20 -3.17 7.02
C ILE A 88 -0.37 -4.58 6.48
N TYR A 89 0.47 -5.49 6.93
CA TYR A 89 0.41 -6.91 6.61
C TYR A 89 0.17 -7.69 7.90
N ASN A 90 -0.83 -8.55 7.90
CA ASN A 90 -1.11 -9.54 8.93
C ASN A 90 -0.83 -10.92 8.33
N TYR A 91 0.23 -11.57 8.81
CA TYR A 91 0.62 -12.89 8.35
C TYR A 91 0.14 -13.94 9.35
N THR A 92 -0.35 -15.05 8.81
CA THR A 92 -0.73 -16.25 9.55
C THR A 92 -0.05 -17.44 8.91
N LEU A 93 0.84 -18.06 9.67
CA LEU A 93 1.56 -19.27 9.30
C LEU A 93 0.78 -20.49 9.77
N LYS A 94 0.52 -21.42 8.86
CA LYS A 94 -0.19 -22.67 9.13
C LYS A 94 0.69 -23.87 8.78
N THR A 95 0.29 -25.03 9.28
CA THR A 95 0.94 -26.32 9.00
C THR A 95 1.00 -26.67 7.52
N ASP A 96 0.03 -26.23 6.73
CA ASP A 96 -0.14 -26.57 5.31
C ASP A 96 0.19 -25.41 4.34
N GLY A 97 0.37 -24.19 4.84
CA GLY A 97 0.69 -23.01 4.05
C GLY A 97 0.79 -21.74 4.89
N ALA A 98 0.85 -20.58 4.26
CA ALA A 98 0.72 -19.28 4.92
C ALA A 98 -0.30 -18.40 4.22
N THR A 99 -0.96 -17.55 5.00
CA THR A 99 -1.88 -16.53 4.51
C THR A 99 -1.40 -15.15 4.93
N VAL A 100 -1.65 -14.16 4.09
CA VAL A 100 -1.46 -12.75 4.42
C VAL A 100 -2.69 -11.95 4.06
N GLU A 101 -3.13 -11.15 5.01
CA GLU A 101 -4.10 -10.09 4.81
C GLU A 101 -3.34 -8.76 4.79
N TYR A 102 -3.60 -7.92 3.80
CA TYR A 102 -2.93 -6.63 3.72
C TYR A 102 -3.85 -5.53 3.23
N TYR A 103 -3.63 -4.33 3.79
CA TYR A 103 -4.42 -3.14 3.49
C TYR A 103 -3.56 -1.89 3.66
N LEU A 104 -3.93 -0.81 2.97
CA LEU A 104 -3.20 0.46 3.08
C LEU A 104 -3.40 1.06 4.47
N HIS A 105 -2.37 1.66 5.05
CA HIS A 105 -2.51 2.34 6.33
C HIS A 105 -3.18 3.70 6.13
N TYR A 106 -4.35 3.85 6.71
CA TYR A 106 -5.00 5.13 6.92
C TYR A 106 -5.03 5.48 8.42
N PRO A 107 -5.00 6.78 8.79
CA PRO A 107 -5.30 7.20 10.14
C PRO A 107 -6.69 6.74 10.59
N ASP A 108 -6.88 6.54 11.89
CA ASP A 108 -8.15 6.01 12.43
C ASP A 108 -9.35 6.93 12.13
N PHE A 109 -9.11 8.24 11.97
CA PHE A 109 -10.16 9.20 11.62
C PHE A 109 -10.49 9.27 10.12
N ALA A 110 -9.74 8.59 9.24
CA ALA A 110 -9.84 8.76 7.79
C ALA A 110 -11.24 8.41 7.26
N SER A 111 -11.85 7.31 7.75
CA SER A 111 -13.21 6.94 7.34
C SER A 111 -14.22 8.04 7.73
N SER A 112 -14.17 8.51 8.97
CA SER A 112 -15.04 9.59 9.45
C SER A 112 -14.83 10.89 8.66
N PHE A 113 -13.58 11.22 8.33
CA PHE A 113 -13.24 12.39 7.54
C PHE A 113 -13.81 12.33 6.12
N PHE A 114 -13.63 11.19 5.43
CA PHE A 114 -14.18 10.97 4.09
C PHE A 114 -15.71 10.99 4.09
N LYS A 115 -16.36 10.36 5.08
CA LYS A 115 -17.81 10.45 5.27
C LYS A 115 -18.27 11.88 5.52
N GLY A 116 -17.55 12.63 6.35
CA GLY A 116 -17.82 14.04 6.62
C GLY A 116 -17.75 14.92 5.36
N ILE A 117 -16.70 14.77 4.54
CA ILE A 117 -16.57 15.47 3.26
C ILE A 117 -17.74 15.11 2.34
N ALA A 118 -18.08 13.83 2.25
CA ALA A 118 -19.16 13.37 1.38
C ALA A 118 -20.52 13.98 1.78
N ILE A 119 -20.82 14.00 3.09
CA ILE A 119 -22.02 14.67 3.63
C ILE A 119 -22.00 16.15 3.27
N ALA A 120 -20.90 16.85 3.51
CA ALA A 120 -20.79 18.28 3.22
C ALA A 120 -21.03 18.59 1.73
N VAL A 121 -20.42 17.81 0.83
CA VAL A 121 -20.60 17.96 -0.63
C VAL A 121 -22.06 17.73 -1.04
N ILE A 122 -22.70 16.69 -0.49
CA ILE A 122 -24.12 16.40 -0.76
C ILE A 122 -25.00 17.55 -0.27
N LEU A 123 -24.76 18.06 0.94
CA LEU A 123 -25.50 19.21 1.49
C LEU A 123 -25.33 20.47 0.65
N ILE A 124 -24.12 20.74 0.14
CA ILE A 124 -23.86 21.86 -0.78
C ILE A 124 -24.69 21.71 -2.05
N PHE A 125 -24.75 20.51 -2.65
CA PHE A 125 -25.57 20.29 -3.84
C PHE A 125 -27.06 20.42 -3.55
N VAL A 126 -27.56 19.89 -2.44
CA VAL A 126 -28.95 20.09 -2.01
C VAL A 126 -29.26 21.58 -1.83
N PHE A 127 -28.36 22.32 -1.20
CA PHE A 127 -28.52 23.76 -1.00
C PHE A 127 -28.58 24.53 -2.33
N ILE A 128 -27.67 24.23 -3.28
CA ILE A 128 -27.69 24.83 -4.62
C ILE A 128 -28.97 24.48 -5.37
N ALA A 129 -29.45 23.23 -5.27
CA ALA A 129 -30.71 22.80 -5.87
C ALA A 129 -31.90 23.63 -5.35
N LEU A 130 -31.95 23.87 -4.04
CA LEU A 130 -32.99 24.68 -3.41
C LEU A 130 -32.93 26.15 -3.85
N LEU A 131 -31.74 26.74 -3.90
CA LEU A 131 -31.56 28.12 -4.34
C LEU A 131 -31.92 28.34 -5.82
N THR A 132 -31.61 27.36 -6.67
CA THR A 132 -31.85 27.44 -8.11
C THR A 132 -33.21 26.90 -8.54
N GLY A 133 -33.91 26.18 -7.66
CA GLY A 133 -35.16 25.49 -7.97
C GLY A 133 -35.01 24.36 -9.01
N SER A 134 -33.79 23.87 -9.25
CA SER A 134 -33.51 22.94 -10.34
C SER A 134 -32.39 21.95 -9.99
N LEU A 135 -32.53 20.73 -10.48
CA LEU A 135 -31.48 19.69 -10.44
C LEU A 135 -30.64 19.66 -11.72
N LEU A 136 -30.90 20.54 -12.70
CA LEU A 136 -30.18 20.54 -13.99
C LEU A 136 -28.69 20.85 -13.82
N PHE A 137 -28.29 21.57 -12.77
CA PHE A 137 -26.87 21.80 -12.46
C PHE A 137 -26.13 20.51 -12.11
N LEU A 138 -26.86 19.44 -11.75
CA LEU A 138 -26.29 18.14 -11.43
C LEU A 138 -25.87 17.34 -12.67
N ILE A 139 -25.97 17.89 -13.88
CA ILE A 139 -25.52 17.25 -15.12
C ILE A 139 -24.01 17.44 -15.29
N GLY A 140 -23.33 16.44 -15.87
CA GLY A 140 -21.91 16.53 -16.20
C GLY A 140 -20.99 16.41 -14.97
N PRO A 141 -20.01 17.30 -14.78
CA PRO A 141 -19.03 17.19 -13.68
C PRO A 141 -19.65 17.10 -12.29
N VAL A 142 -20.79 17.76 -12.08
CA VAL A 142 -21.50 17.75 -10.78
C VAL A 142 -22.12 16.37 -10.50
N ALA A 143 -22.66 15.70 -11.54
CA ALA A 143 -23.16 14.33 -11.43
C ALA A 143 -22.04 13.39 -10.95
N MET A 144 -20.86 13.52 -11.56
CA MET A 144 -19.69 12.71 -11.18
C MET A 144 -19.25 12.98 -9.74
N ALA A 145 -19.28 14.24 -9.30
CA ALA A 145 -18.97 14.61 -7.93
C ALA A 145 -19.99 14.03 -6.92
N PHE A 146 -21.29 14.04 -7.26
CA PHE A 146 -22.32 13.44 -6.43
C PHE A 146 -22.14 11.92 -6.31
N ILE A 147 -21.90 11.21 -7.43
CA ILE A 147 -21.61 9.77 -7.42
C ILE A 147 -20.35 9.47 -6.59
N ALA A 148 -19.30 10.29 -6.73
CA ALA A 148 -18.09 10.15 -5.93
C ALA A 148 -18.36 10.35 -4.44
N ALA A 149 -19.17 11.34 -4.06
CA ALA A 149 -19.57 11.56 -2.68
C ALA A 149 -20.34 10.36 -2.11
N VAL A 150 -21.30 9.80 -2.85
CA VAL A 150 -22.02 8.58 -2.42
C VAL A 150 -21.07 7.39 -2.24
N LYS A 151 -20.11 7.19 -3.15
CA LYS A 151 -19.07 6.16 -2.97
C LYS A 151 -18.20 6.43 -1.74
N LEU A 152 -17.88 7.70 -1.48
CA LEU A 152 -17.05 8.11 -0.36
C LEU A 152 -17.78 7.94 1.00
N LEU A 153 -19.12 8.06 1.04
CA LEU A 153 -19.93 7.73 2.23
C LEU A 153 -19.79 6.27 2.65
N ASN A 154 -19.71 5.37 1.67
CA ASN A 154 -19.57 3.93 1.90
C ASN A 154 -18.10 3.50 1.87
N TRP A 155 -17.16 4.44 1.98
CA TRP A 155 -15.76 4.11 1.90
C TRP A 155 -15.30 3.31 3.12
N GLU A 156 -14.73 2.15 2.82
CA GLU A 156 -13.99 1.31 3.73
C GLU A 156 -12.63 0.98 3.10
N ASN A 157 -11.66 0.65 3.94
CA ASN A 157 -10.33 0.34 3.47
C ASN A 157 -10.30 -1.08 2.88
N PRO A 158 -10.00 -1.26 1.59
CA PRO A 158 -10.01 -2.58 0.98
C PRO A 158 -8.93 -3.48 1.60
N VAL A 159 -9.35 -4.68 2.01
CA VAL A 159 -8.46 -5.72 2.54
C VAL A 159 -8.21 -6.76 1.45
N HIS A 160 -6.95 -6.97 1.13
CA HIS A 160 -6.50 -7.97 0.17
C HIS A 160 -6.01 -9.21 0.90
N HIS A 161 -6.29 -10.38 0.30
CA HIS A 161 -5.95 -11.68 0.88
C HIS A 161 -5.08 -12.44 -0.11
N ARG A 162 -4.02 -13.07 0.38
CA ARG A 162 -3.18 -13.95 -0.42
C ARG A 162 -2.79 -15.18 0.39
N GLN A 163 -2.73 -16.33 -0.27
CA GLN A 163 -2.34 -17.59 0.33
C GLN A 163 -1.18 -18.20 -0.47
N THR A 164 -0.31 -18.95 0.20
CA THR A 164 0.73 -19.75 -0.45
C THR A 164 0.13 -20.98 -1.12
N ALA A 165 0.87 -21.59 -2.04
CA ALA A 165 0.67 -22.99 -2.35
C ALA A 165 0.96 -23.87 -1.10
N PRO A 166 0.63 -25.16 -1.13
CA PRO A 166 1.14 -26.12 -0.16
C PRO A 166 2.67 -26.11 -0.05
N TRP A 167 3.21 -26.33 1.15
CA TRP A 167 4.67 -26.26 1.39
C TRP A 167 5.50 -27.17 0.50
N HIS A 168 5.02 -28.39 0.22
CA HIS A 168 5.73 -29.37 -0.59
C HIS A 168 5.95 -28.94 -2.06
N LEU A 169 5.23 -27.92 -2.54
CA LEU A 169 5.39 -27.39 -3.90
C LEU A 169 6.43 -26.27 -4.00
N HIS A 170 7.06 -25.87 -2.88
CA HIS A 170 8.02 -24.79 -2.89
C HIS A 170 9.44 -25.32 -3.02
N GLU A 171 10.13 -24.95 -4.12
CA GLU A 171 11.49 -25.41 -4.41
C GLU A 171 12.55 -24.36 -4.12
N PHE A 172 12.19 -23.07 -4.05
CA PHE A 172 13.16 -22.01 -3.78
C PHE A 172 12.72 -21.07 -2.66
N VAL A 173 13.69 -20.65 -1.86
CA VAL A 173 13.51 -19.66 -0.80
C VAL A 173 14.54 -18.55 -0.99
N THR A 174 14.08 -17.33 -1.25
CA THR A 174 14.95 -16.15 -1.25
C THR A 174 14.94 -15.50 0.13
N VAL A 175 16.11 -15.33 0.76
CA VAL A 175 16.27 -14.71 2.06
C VAL A 175 16.96 -13.35 1.93
N ASP A 176 16.25 -12.28 2.29
CA ASP A 176 16.76 -10.91 2.34
C ASP A 176 16.89 -10.44 3.80
N HIS A 177 18.08 -10.66 4.35
CA HIS A 177 18.44 -10.25 5.71
C HIS A 177 18.42 -8.73 5.93
N LYS A 178 18.62 -7.93 4.86
CA LYS A 178 18.66 -6.47 4.97
C LYS A 178 17.26 -5.88 5.12
N ARG A 179 16.27 -6.48 4.44
CA ARG A 179 14.87 -6.06 4.50
C ARG A 179 14.03 -6.85 5.51
N LEU A 180 14.62 -7.87 6.15
CA LEU A 180 13.92 -8.83 6.98
C LEU A 180 12.73 -9.42 6.22
N MET A 181 13.02 -10.03 5.07
CA MET A 181 12.02 -10.56 4.16
C MET A 181 12.43 -11.94 3.65
N VAL A 182 11.49 -12.87 3.63
CA VAL A 182 11.67 -14.21 3.06
C VAL A 182 10.63 -14.40 1.99
N ILE A 183 11.03 -14.91 0.83
CA ILE A 183 10.13 -15.15 -0.29
C ILE A 183 10.19 -16.63 -0.62
N THR A 184 9.03 -17.29 -0.58
CA THR A 184 8.91 -18.68 -0.98
C THR A 184 8.38 -18.74 -2.41
N HIS A 185 9.02 -19.55 -3.23
CA HIS A 185 8.72 -19.72 -4.65
C HIS A 185 8.39 -21.18 -4.91
N CYS A 186 7.48 -21.44 -5.87
CA CYS A 186 7.24 -22.80 -6.35
C CYS A 186 8.30 -23.14 -7.39
N ASP A 187 8.04 -22.84 -8.67
CA ASP A 187 8.92 -23.22 -9.77
C ASP A 187 9.76 -22.04 -10.30
N ASP A 188 9.23 -20.82 -10.19
CA ASP A 188 9.84 -19.61 -10.75
C ASP A 188 10.26 -18.62 -9.64
N VAL A 189 11.56 -18.31 -9.59
CA VAL A 189 12.15 -17.33 -8.67
C VAL A 189 11.65 -15.89 -8.85
N THR A 190 10.92 -15.58 -9.93
CA THR A 190 10.31 -14.26 -10.15
C THR A 190 8.93 -14.10 -9.51
N THR A 191 8.29 -15.20 -9.12
CA THR A 191 6.96 -15.20 -8.48
C THR A 191 6.99 -15.97 -7.16
N GLY A 192 6.20 -15.56 -6.18
CA GLY A 192 6.30 -16.15 -4.85
C GLY A 192 5.52 -15.40 -3.80
N PHE A 193 5.51 -15.96 -2.59
CA PHE A 193 4.88 -15.37 -1.42
C PHE A 193 5.94 -14.68 -0.56
N ALA A 194 5.81 -13.35 -0.39
CA ALA A 194 6.76 -12.57 0.38
C ALA A 194 6.26 -12.35 1.81
N ALA A 195 6.97 -12.95 2.77
CA ALA A 195 6.80 -12.74 4.20
C ALA A 195 7.76 -11.64 4.67
N ARG A 196 7.24 -10.60 5.34
CA ARG A 196 8.03 -9.47 5.88
C ARG A 196 8.01 -9.51 7.39
N PHE A 197 9.16 -9.35 8.04
CA PHE A 197 9.32 -9.57 9.48
C PHE A 197 9.67 -8.28 10.25
N PRO A 198 9.13 -8.08 11.46
CA PRO A 198 9.45 -6.94 12.30
C PRO A 198 10.80 -7.07 13.02
N SER A 199 11.32 -8.30 13.15
CA SER A 199 12.57 -8.59 13.86
C SER A 199 13.31 -9.78 13.27
N LYS A 200 14.63 -9.86 13.53
CA LYS A 200 15.49 -10.95 13.07
C LYS A 200 15.14 -12.28 13.75
N GLU A 201 14.73 -12.24 15.01
CA GLU A 201 14.36 -13.43 15.79
C GLU A 201 13.10 -14.09 15.21
N LEU A 202 12.11 -13.30 14.80
CA LEU A 202 10.91 -13.84 14.16
C LEU A 202 11.22 -14.44 12.79
N MET A 203 12.07 -13.78 12.01
CA MET A 203 12.53 -14.30 10.73
C MET A 203 13.31 -15.62 10.90
N ALA A 204 14.16 -15.72 11.91
CA ALA A 204 14.90 -16.95 12.22
C ALA A 204 13.95 -18.10 12.61
N LYS A 205 12.93 -17.83 13.43
CA LYS A 205 11.88 -18.82 13.75
C LYS A 205 11.14 -19.30 12.52
N TYR A 206 10.81 -18.37 11.61
CA TYR A 206 10.15 -18.69 10.35
C TYR A 206 11.04 -19.54 9.42
N LEU A 207 12.33 -19.20 9.30
CA LEU A 207 13.29 -19.96 8.50
C LEU A 207 13.51 -21.37 9.06
N ALA A 208 13.64 -21.50 10.39
CA ALA A 208 13.73 -22.80 11.05
C ALA A 208 12.50 -23.68 10.73
N PHE A 209 11.30 -23.10 10.78
CA PHE A 209 10.09 -23.80 10.36
C PHE A 209 10.15 -24.22 8.89
N LEU A 210 10.55 -23.34 7.97
CA LEU A 210 10.67 -23.69 6.55
C LEU A 210 11.64 -24.86 6.33
N HIS A 211 12.76 -24.91 7.05
CA HIS A 211 13.69 -26.04 6.94
C HIS A 211 13.10 -27.38 7.37
N GLU A 212 12.05 -27.38 8.19
CA GLU A 212 11.35 -28.59 8.62
C GLU A 212 10.25 -29.03 7.64
N VAL A 213 9.57 -28.08 6.98
CA VAL A 213 8.38 -28.39 6.17
C VAL A 213 8.60 -28.38 4.65
N LEU A 214 9.66 -27.74 4.18
CA LEU A 214 9.98 -27.69 2.76
C LEU A 214 10.65 -28.99 2.29
N PRO A 215 10.56 -29.31 0.98
CA PRO A 215 11.29 -30.42 0.40
C PRO A 215 12.80 -30.33 0.72
N PRO A 216 13.50 -31.44 0.97
CA PRO A 216 14.95 -31.42 1.19
C PRO A 216 15.77 -30.89 0.01
N SER A 217 15.18 -30.91 -1.19
CA SER A 217 15.75 -30.34 -2.42
C SER A 217 15.58 -28.83 -2.52
N ALA A 218 14.85 -28.19 -1.60
CA ALA A 218 14.59 -26.76 -1.67
C ALA A 218 15.87 -25.94 -1.50
N GLU A 219 16.12 -25.02 -2.42
CA GLU A 219 17.31 -24.18 -2.43
C GLU A 219 17.08 -22.86 -1.68
N TYR A 220 17.98 -22.52 -0.77
CA TYR A 220 17.95 -21.28 -0.01
C TYR A 220 18.98 -20.29 -0.57
N ILE A 221 18.48 -19.20 -1.16
CA ILE A 221 19.28 -18.19 -1.83
C ILE A 221 19.33 -16.94 -0.95
N GLU A 222 20.51 -16.64 -0.40
CA GLU A 222 20.74 -15.40 0.33
C GLU A 222 21.07 -14.26 -0.64
N LYS A 223 20.10 -13.36 -0.87
CA LYS A 223 20.31 -12.19 -1.73
C LYS A 223 19.41 -11.03 -1.32
N ALA A 224 19.90 -9.82 -1.57
CA ALA A 224 19.04 -8.65 -1.53
C ALA A 224 17.95 -8.78 -2.60
N SER A 225 16.69 -8.70 -2.18
CA SER A 225 15.58 -8.96 -3.09
C SER A 225 15.09 -7.70 -3.78
N ASN A 226 14.83 -7.82 -5.08
CA ASN A 226 14.12 -6.82 -5.89
C ASN A 226 12.60 -6.99 -5.82
N TRP A 227 12.11 -7.84 -4.91
CA TRP A 227 10.70 -8.12 -4.75
C TRP A 227 9.88 -6.86 -4.43
N LYS A 228 8.68 -6.86 -5.00
CA LYS A 228 7.81 -5.72 -5.24
C LYS A 228 6.57 -5.70 -4.35
#